data_AF-A0A1R1LKG4-F1
#
_entry.id   AF-A0A1R1LKG4-F1
#
_cell.length_a   1.000
_cell.length_b   1.000
_cell.length_c   1.000
_cell.angle_alpha   90.00
_cell.angle_beta   90.00
_cell.angle_gamma   90.00
#
_symmetry.space_group_name_H-M   'P 1'
#
loop_
_entity.id
_entity.type
_entity.pdbx_description
1 polymer ?
#
loop_
_entity_poly.entity_id
_entity_poly.type
_entity_poly.pdbx_seq_one_letter_code
_entity_poly.pdbx_strand_id
1 'polypeptide(L)'
;MTLFDYDPSRSGSVSERLLAGYKGYLQTDGYEGYAAIGRQDGVINQGCWAHARRKFDEAIKAQGKPQKPGRPKWGYLISRSCTGSKSRSLISHQTSNWRSASSKARRY
;
A
#
# COMPACT_ATOMS: atom_id res chain seq x y z
N MET A 1 21.78 -31.96 17.37
CA MET A 1 21.97 -30.93 16.34
C MET A 1 21.34 -31.46 15.07
N THR A 2 20.10 -31.08 14.79
CA THR A 2 19.44 -31.45 13.54
C THR A 2 19.75 -30.36 12.52
N LEU A 3 20.38 -30.71 11.40
CA LEU A 3 20.79 -29.74 10.38
C LEU A 3 19.62 -29.35 9.47
N PHE A 4 18.68 -30.28 9.25
CA PHE A 4 17.48 -30.09 8.44
C PHE A 4 16.52 -31.26 8.68
N ASP A 5 15.24 -30.98 8.90
CA ASP A 5 14.17 -31.98 8.88
C ASP A 5 13.35 -31.82 7.60
N TYR A 6 13.25 -32.90 6.82
CA TYR A 6 12.50 -32.94 5.57
C TYR A 6 11.21 -33.74 5.73
N ASP A 7 10.14 -33.27 5.12
CA ASP A 7 8.90 -34.01 4.91
C ASP A 7 8.45 -33.78 3.47
N PRO A 8 7.99 -34.82 2.74
CA PRO A 8 7.47 -34.67 1.39
C PRO A 8 6.16 -33.86 1.33
N SER A 9 5.43 -33.75 2.43
CA SER A 9 4.22 -32.96 2.53
C SER A 9 4.50 -31.55 3.03
N ARG A 10 3.75 -30.59 2.50
CA ARG A 10 3.70 -29.19 2.96
C ARG A 10 2.48 -28.91 3.86
N SER A 11 1.80 -29.94 4.37
CA SER A 11 0.60 -29.76 5.19
C SER A 11 0.92 -29.11 6.54
N GLY A 12 -0.06 -28.40 7.11
CA GLY A 12 0.09 -27.80 8.44
C GLY A 12 0.34 -28.82 9.57
N SER A 13 -0.08 -30.07 9.39
CA SER A 13 0.23 -31.15 10.34
C SER A 13 1.74 -31.44 10.44
N VAL A 14 2.49 -31.23 9.36
CA VAL A 14 3.94 -31.43 9.34
C VAL A 14 4.62 -30.34 10.15
N SER A 15 4.25 -29.08 9.91
CA SER A 15 4.83 -27.95 10.64
C SER A 15 4.56 -28.07 12.14
N GLU A 16 3.35 -28.47 12.53
CA GLU A 16 2.98 -28.70 13.94
C GLU A 16 3.83 -29.78 14.60
N ARG A 17 4.07 -30.90 13.89
CA ARG A 17 4.92 -31.99 14.35
C ARG A 17 6.38 -31.57 14.51
N LEU A 18 6.91 -30.83 13.53
CA LEU A 18 8.32 -30.40 13.51
C LEU A 18 8.64 -29.33 14.57
N LEU A 19 7.69 -28.43 14.83
CA LEU A 19 7.87 -27.33 15.78
C LEU A 19 7.15 -27.59 17.12
N ALA A 20 6.82 -28.84 17.41
CA ALA A 20 6.14 -29.24 18.63
C ALA A 20 6.94 -28.77 19.87
N GLY A 21 6.30 -27.95 20.71
CA GLY A 21 6.90 -27.41 21.93
C GLY A 21 7.90 -26.26 21.73
N TYR A 22 8.07 -25.78 20.49
CA TYR A 22 8.89 -24.59 20.22
C TYR A 22 8.28 -23.34 20.89
N LYS A 23 9.15 -22.50 21.48
CA LYS A 23 8.80 -21.19 22.04
C LYS A 23 9.86 -20.18 21.65
N GLY A 24 9.44 -18.98 21.29
CA GLY A 24 10.33 -17.90 20.84
C GLY A 24 9.88 -17.29 19.51
N TYR A 25 10.83 -16.77 18.75
CA TYR A 25 10.57 -16.06 17.50
C TYR A 25 10.60 -17.01 16.31
N LEU A 26 9.43 -17.26 15.72
CA LEU A 26 9.29 -18.09 14.53
C LEU A 26 9.17 -17.19 13.30
N GLN A 27 10.20 -17.17 12.44
CA GLN A 27 10.12 -16.44 11.17
C GLN A 27 9.56 -17.32 10.05
N THR A 28 8.46 -16.91 9.43
CA THR A 28 7.80 -17.65 8.34
C THR A 28 7.64 -16.80 7.08
N ASP A 29 7.43 -17.45 5.95
CA ASP A 29 7.13 -16.82 4.65
C ASP A 29 5.67 -16.34 4.53
N GLY A 30 4.86 -16.54 5.56
CA GLY A 30 3.42 -16.24 5.53
C GLY A 30 2.57 -17.37 4.93
N TYR A 31 3.11 -18.57 4.78
CA TYR A 31 2.33 -19.73 4.35
C TYR A 31 1.31 -20.17 5.41
N GLU A 32 0.07 -20.41 5.00
CA GLU A 32 -1.05 -20.80 5.89
C GLU A 32 -0.78 -22.08 6.68
N GLY A 33 0.10 -22.96 6.17
CA GLY A 33 0.53 -24.16 6.90
C GLY A 33 1.20 -23.87 8.25
N TYR A 34 1.67 -22.65 8.50
CA TYR A 34 2.26 -22.25 9.79
C TYR A 34 1.28 -21.50 10.70
N ALA A 35 0.06 -21.20 10.23
CA ALA A 35 -0.88 -20.36 10.96
C ALA A 35 -1.29 -20.96 12.31
N ALA A 36 -1.40 -22.30 12.41
CA ALA A 36 -1.72 -22.98 13.65
C ALA A 36 -0.65 -22.80 14.73
N ILE A 37 0.64 -22.85 14.34
CA ILE A 37 1.78 -22.70 15.25
C ILE A 37 1.96 -21.26 15.68
N GLY A 38 1.74 -20.32 14.76
CA GLY A 38 1.78 -18.89 15.09
C GLY A 38 0.70 -18.45 16.09
N ARG A 39 -0.32 -19.28 16.34
CA ARG A 39 -1.36 -19.07 17.37
C ARG A 39 -1.04 -19.76 18.71
N GLN A 40 0.04 -20.54 18.80
CA GLN A 40 0.41 -21.21 20.03
C GLN A 40 1.02 -20.24 21.05
N ASP A 41 0.74 -20.47 22.32
CA ASP A 41 1.27 -19.65 23.41
C ASP A 41 2.79 -19.76 23.51
N GLY A 42 3.44 -18.60 23.54
CA GLY A 42 4.90 -18.50 23.60
C GLY A 42 5.59 -18.50 22.24
N VAL A 43 4.85 -18.54 21.14
CA VAL A 43 5.39 -18.33 19.79
C VAL A 43 5.08 -16.91 19.33
N ILE A 44 6.13 -16.17 18.97
CA ILE A 44 6.02 -14.85 18.34
C ILE A 44 6.28 -15.04 16.87
N ASN A 45 5.23 -15.01 16.06
CA ASN A 45 5.33 -15.17 14.61
C ASN A 45 5.90 -13.90 13.97
N GLN A 46 6.94 -14.06 13.16
CA GLN A 46 7.62 -13.00 12.44
C GLN A 46 7.48 -13.23 10.94
N GLY A 47 6.98 -12.23 10.21
CA GLY A 47 6.85 -12.30 8.75
C GLY A 47 8.19 -12.09 8.05
N CYS A 48 8.45 -12.86 6.99
CA CYS A 48 9.64 -12.68 6.17
C CYS A 48 9.52 -11.44 5.27
N TRP A 49 10.39 -10.45 5.49
CA TRP A 49 10.44 -9.21 4.69
C TRP A 49 10.69 -9.43 3.20
N ALA A 50 11.44 -10.47 2.82
CA ALA A 50 11.64 -10.81 1.42
C ALA A 50 10.32 -11.24 0.75
N HIS A 51 9.49 -12.01 1.45
CA HIS A 51 8.16 -12.40 0.95
C HIS A 51 7.21 -11.22 0.90
N ALA A 52 7.23 -10.35 1.91
CA ALA A 52 6.41 -9.12 1.92
C ALA A 52 6.72 -8.21 0.72
N ARG A 53 8.00 -7.98 0.40
CA ARG A 53 8.41 -7.16 -0.76
C ARG A 53 7.93 -7.74 -2.08
N ARG A 54 8.08 -9.05 -2.29
CA ARG A 54 7.59 -9.73 -3.52
C ARG A 54 6.09 -9.56 -3.70
N LYS A 55 5.31 -9.72 -2.62
CA LYS A 55 3.86 -9.51 -2.65
C LYS A 55 3.46 -8.06 -2.91
N PHE A 56 4.22 -7.10 -2.39
CA PHE A 56 4.00 -5.69 -2.69
C PHE A 56 4.29 -5.36 -4.16
N ASP A 57 5.37 -5.89 -4.72
CA ASP A 57 5.70 -5.72 -6.14
C ASP A 57 4.65 -6.36 -7.06
N GLU A 58 4.13 -7.54 -6.69
CA GLU A 58 2.98 -8.18 -7.38
C GLU A 58 1.74 -7.28 -7.36
N ALA A 59 1.43 -6.68 -6.21
CA ALA A 59 0.29 -5.78 -6.06
C ALA A 59 0.43 -4.51 -6.91
N ILE A 60 1.64 -3.91 -6.96
CA ILE A 60 1.92 -2.75 -7.82
C ILE A 60 1.70 -3.10 -9.30
N LYS A 61 2.18 -4.26 -9.74
CA LYS A 61 1.99 -4.72 -11.12
C LYS A 61 0.51 -4.97 -11.43
N ALA A 62 -0.26 -5.45 -10.45
CA ALA A 62 -1.70 -5.72 -10.58
C ALA A 62 -2.59 -4.46 -10.59
N GLN A 63 -2.14 -3.33 -10.02
CA GLN A 63 -2.92 -2.08 -9.95
C GLN A 63 -3.29 -1.48 -11.32
N GLY A 64 -2.70 -1.95 -12.42
CA GLY A 64 -2.98 -1.45 -13.76
C GLY A 64 -2.49 -0.01 -13.96
N LYS A 65 -2.65 0.53 -15.18
CA LYS A 65 -2.26 1.92 -15.45
C LYS A 65 -3.22 2.85 -14.71
N PRO A 66 -2.72 3.93 -14.05
CA PRO A 66 -3.61 4.93 -13.49
C PRO A 66 -4.51 5.47 -14.60
N GLN A 67 -5.82 5.32 -14.42
CA GLN A 67 -6.80 5.89 -15.34
C GLN A 67 -6.58 7.40 -15.33
N LYS A 68 -6.33 7.98 -16.51
CA LYS A 68 -6.24 9.44 -16.63
C LYS A 68 -7.58 9.99 -16.11
N PRO A 69 -7.59 10.93 -15.16
CA PRO A 69 -8.85 11.53 -14.72
C PRO A 69 -9.53 12.10 -15.96
N GLY A 70 -10.68 11.53 -16.31
CA GLY A 70 -11.48 12.03 -17.42
C GLY A 70 -11.78 13.49 -17.17
N ARG A 71 -11.59 14.34 -18.18
CA ARG A 71 -11.87 15.78 -18.04
C ARG A 71 -13.30 15.94 -17.50
N PRO A 72 -13.50 16.54 -16.32
CA PRO A 72 -14.84 16.72 -15.79
C PRO A 72 -15.69 17.55 -16.75
N LYS A 73 -16.81 16.99 -17.22
CA LYS A 73 -17.75 17.63 -18.16
C LYS A 73 -18.50 18.85 -17.59
N TRP A 74 -18.20 19.27 -16.36
CA TRP A 74 -18.82 20.39 -15.67
C TRP A 74 -18.59 21.75 -16.35
N GLY A 75 -17.54 21.88 -17.18
CA GLY A 75 -17.25 23.12 -17.92
C GLY A 75 -18.28 23.51 -19.00
N TYR A 76 -19.17 22.61 -19.42
CA TYR A 76 -20.16 22.88 -20.47
C TYR A 76 -21.48 23.49 -19.96
N LEU A 77 -21.76 23.41 -18.66
CA LEU A 77 -23.00 23.96 -18.08
C LEU A 77 -22.87 25.39 -17.56
N ILE A 78 -21.64 25.90 -17.39
CA ILE A 78 -21.38 27.26 -16.90
C ILE A 78 -21.23 28.29 -18.04
N SER A 79 -20.92 27.86 -19.27
CA SER A 79 -20.75 28.78 -20.41
C SER A 79 -22.07 29.26 -21.03
N ARG A 80 -23.21 28.67 -20.65
CA ARG A 80 -24.52 28.96 -21.26
C ARG A 80 -25.41 29.88 -20.42
N SER A 81 -25.01 30.18 -19.18
CA SER A 81 -25.69 31.15 -18.30
C SER A 81 -25.06 32.55 -18.32
N CYS A 82 -23.88 32.71 -18.93
CA CYS A 82 -23.13 33.98 -18.93
C CYS A 82 -22.99 34.58 -20.33
N THR A 83 -24.05 34.55 -21.15
CA THR A 83 -24.22 35.48 -22.28
C THR A 83 -25.17 36.58 -21.86
N GLY A 84 -24.73 37.38 -20.89
CA GLY A 84 -25.52 38.47 -20.32
C GLY A 84 -24.65 39.40 -19.48
N SER A 85 -24.24 40.51 -20.11
CA SER A 85 -23.77 41.76 -19.51
C SER A 85 -22.59 41.78 -18.51
N LYS A 86 -21.51 42.43 -18.96
CA LYS A 86 -20.66 43.40 -18.23
C LYS A 86 -20.08 43.00 -16.85
N SER A 87 -18.79 42.66 -16.84
CA SER A 87 -17.72 43.41 -16.13
C SER A 87 -16.45 42.55 -16.01
N ARG A 88 -15.35 43.02 -16.61
CA ARG A 88 -14.07 42.31 -16.77
C ARG A 88 -12.96 42.99 -15.95
N SER A 89 -13.15 43.21 -14.65
CA SER A 89 -12.13 43.94 -13.87
C SER A 89 -11.84 43.45 -12.44
N LEU A 90 -12.36 42.32 -11.97
CA LEU A 90 -12.19 41.94 -10.55
C LEU A 90 -11.51 40.59 -10.26
N ILE A 91 -10.83 39.96 -11.23
CA ILE A 91 -10.17 38.65 -11.01
C ILE A 91 -8.62 38.72 -11.06
N SER A 92 -8.02 39.88 -11.34
CA SER A 92 -6.54 39.98 -11.45
C SER A 92 -5.79 40.25 -10.13
N HIS A 93 -6.47 40.57 -9.02
CA HIS A 93 -5.79 41.02 -7.80
C HIS A 93 -5.52 39.93 -6.75
N GLN A 94 -5.99 38.68 -6.92
CA GLN A 94 -5.80 37.61 -5.92
C GLN A 94 -4.83 36.50 -6.34
N THR A 95 -4.26 36.53 -7.55
CA THR A 95 -3.35 35.46 -8.02
C THR A 95 -1.86 35.76 -7.81
N SER A 96 -1.49 36.96 -7.36
CA SER A 96 -0.08 37.33 -7.13
C SER A 96 0.44 36.88 -5.75
N ASN A 97 -0.42 36.68 -4.76
CA ASN A 97 0.01 36.40 -3.38
C ASN A 97 0.34 34.91 -3.09
N TRP A 98 -0.05 34.00 -3.98
CA TRP A 98 0.21 32.55 -3.80
C TRP A 98 1.54 32.07 -4.39
N ARG A 99 2.07 32.73 -5.44
CA ARG A 99 3.33 32.31 -6.09
C ARG A 99 4.59 32.68 -5.29
N SER A 100 4.51 33.70 -4.44
CA SER A 100 5.62 34.15 -3.59
C SER A 100 5.73 33.37 -2.27
N ALA A 101 4.66 32.70 -1.82
CA ALA A 101 4.68 31.88 -0.61
C ALA A 101 5.30 30.49 -0.84
N SER A 102 5.23 29.94 -2.06
CA SER A 102 5.73 28.59 -2.37
C SER A 102 7.25 28.49 -2.58
N SER A 103 7.96 29.60 -2.77
CA SER A 103 9.42 29.60 -2.98
C SER A 103 10.23 29.62 -1.68
N LYS A 104 9.63 29.92 -0.52
CA LYS A 104 10.31 29.92 0.79
C LYS A 104 10.22 28.61 1.57
N ALA A 105 9.35 27.67 1.17
CA ALA A 105 9.18 26.38 1.82
C ALA A 105 10.09 25.26 1.27
N ARG A 106 11.05 25.60 0.39
CA ARG A 106 12.01 24.65 -0.21
C ARG A 106 13.46 24.91 0.24
N ARG A 107 13.64 25.41 1.47
CA ARG A 107 14.94 25.50 2.17
C ARG A 107 14.71 25.41 3.68
N TYR A 108 14.13 24.31 4.13
CA TYR A 108 14.32 23.70 5.44
C TYR A 108 14.13 22.20 5.27
#